data_AF-A0A1F6KGY9-F1
#
_entry.id   AF-A0A1F6KGY9-F1
#
_cell.length_a   1.000
_cell.length_b   1.000
_cell.length_c   1.000
_cell.angle_alpha   90.00
_cell.angle_beta   90.00
_cell.angle_gamma   90.00
#
_symmetry.space_group_name_H-M   'P 1'
#
loop_
_entity.id
_entity.type
_entity.pdbx_description
1 polymer ?
#
loop_
_entity_poly.entity_id
_entity_poly.type
_entity_poly.pdbx_seq_one_letter_code
_entity_poly.pdbx_strand_id
1 'polypeptide(L)'
;MVERNLEKERADLKAIRISLGPPSTEERSYFVKNIIPKMHFAPEEFNEAIERLSEFKSTIEKHNINFSRPALCSKFIYVEMNGYFMDLIKEALNDKDMAGVRFRYDFLEGIERATAIILVGDNELSEVGESNRLQSLSSQENSDYALSEKAGAYIWSKTRARNYSNILIKDPSGFLLMDFGAEETQADLDSGLYGPLCREYVLGGAQLARDLYKEVYKIAAPLYPEKQQK
;
A
#
# COMPACT_ATOMS: atom_id res chain seq x y z
N MET A 1 6.98 -0.20 -17.38
CA MET A 1 6.26 -1.32 -18.06
C MET A 1 5.72 -2.32 -17.04
N VAL A 2 6.53 -2.78 -16.08
CA VAL A 2 6.11 -3.71 -15.00
C VAL A 2 4.86 -3.25 -14.24
N GLU A 3 4.80 -1.99 -13.77
CA GLU A 3 3.67 -1.48 -12.97
C GLU A 3 2.31 -1.53 -13.69
N ARG A 4 2.25 -1.18 -14.98
CA ARG A 4 1.00 -1.21 -15.77
C ARG A 4 0.44 -2.63 -15.95
N ASN A 5 1.28 -3.67 -15.88
CA ASN A 5 0.79 -5.04 -15.88
C ASN A 5 0.21 -5.41 -14.50
N LEU A 6 0.90 -5.05 -13.42
CA LEU A 6 0.45 -5.32 -12.04
C LEU A 6 -0.89 -4.65 -11.72
N GLU A 7 -1.09 -3.39 -12.11
CA GLU A 7 -2.36 -2.67 -11.92
C GLU A 7 -3.53 -3.35 -12.65
N LYS A 8 -3.29 -3.81 -13.89
CA LYS A 8 -4.30 -4.52 -14.68
C LYS A 8 -4.62 -5.90 -14.11
N GLU A 9 -3.59 -6.71 -13.83
CA GLU A 9 -3.78 -8.05 -13.24
C GLU A 9 -4.54 -7.96 -11.91
N ARG A 10 -4.26 -6.95 -11.10
CA ARG A 10 -4.95 -6.74 -9.82
C ARG A 10 -6.40 -6.28 -10.00
N ALA A 11 -6.71 -5.49 -11.04
CA ALA A 11 -8.10 -5.16 -11.39
C ALA A 11 -8.90 -6.41 -11.83
N ASP A 12 -8.29 -7.29 -12.61
CA ASP A 12 -8.90 -8.57 -13.01
C ASP A 12 -9.15 -9.49 -11.78
N LEU A 13 -8.17 -9.59 -10.87
CA LEU A 13 -8.31 -10.32 -9.61
C LEU A 13 -9.37 -9.72 -8.67
N LYS A 14 -9.56 -8.40 -8.67
CA LYS A 14 -10.58 -7.74 -7.84
C LYS A 14 -11.99 -8.22 -8.17
N ALA A 15 -12.30 -8.39 -9.46
CA ALA A 15 -13.59 -8.91 -9.90
C ALA A 15 -13.81 -10.36 -9.41
N ILE A 16 -12.77 -11.21 -9.52
CA ILE A 16 -12.80 -12.58 -8.97
C ILE A 16 -13.01 -12.52 -7.45
N ARG A 17 -12.23 -11.74 -6.72
CA ARG A 17 -12.35 -11.61 -5.26
C ARG A 17 -13.75 -11.21 -4.83
N ILE A 18 -14.38 -10.23 -5.48
CA ILE A 18 -15.73 -9.78 -5.17
C ILE A 18 -16.74 -10.92 -5.37
N SER A 19 -16.61 -11.71 -6.45
CA SER A 19 -17.50 -12.85 -6.72
C SER A 19 -17.43 -13.98 -5.67
N LEU A 20 -16.32 -14.10 -4.95
CA LEU A 20 -16.13 -15.09 -3.89
C LEU A 20 -16.88 -14.77 -2.58
N GLY A 21 -17.50 -13.60 -2.46
CA GLY A 21 -18.26 -13.19 -1.28
C GLY A 21 -17.40 -13.01 0.00
N PRO A 22 -18.02 -12.82 1.17
CA PRO A 22 -17.30 -12.77 2.44
C PRO A 22 -16.79 -14.17 2.86
N PRO A 23 -15.69 -14.25 3.64
CA PRO A 23 -15.20 -15.52 4.18
C PRO A 23 -16.14 -16.10 5.25
N SER A 24 -16.10 -17.42 5.45
CA SER A 24 -16.83 -18.05 6.56
C SER A 24 -16.20 -17.71 7.93
N THR A 25 -16.92 -17.96 9.03
CA THR A 25 -16.40 -17.73 10.38
C THR A 25 -15.23 -18.66 10.70
N GLU A 26 -15.27 -19.89 10.22
CA GLU A 26 -14.24 -20.92 10.38
C GLU A 26 -12.97 -20.54 9.59
N GLU A 27 -13.15 -20.12 8.33
CA GLU A 27 -12.09 -19.59 7.47
C GLU A 27 -11.40 -18.38 8.12
N ARG A 28 -12.17 -17.37 8.51
CA ARG A 28 -11.68 -16.16 9.18
C ARG A 28 -10.91 -16.50 10.44
N SER A 29 -11.47 -17.37 11.27
CA SER A 29 -10.83 -17.83 12.52
C SER A 29 -9.53 -18.61 12.26
N TYR A 30 -9.47 -19.39 11.17
CA TYR A 30 -8.25 -20.10 10.77
C TYR A 30 -7.12 -19.13 10.38
N PHE A 31 -7.37 -18.18 9.48
CA PHE A 31 -6.33 -17.24 9.02
C PHE A 31 -5.88 -16.28 10.13
N VAL A 32 -6.82 -15.69 10.87
CA VAL A 32 -6.53 -14.75 11.97
C VAL A 32 -5.73 -15.41 13.09
N LYS A 33 -6.00 -16.69 13.41
CA LYS A 33 -5.29 -17.39 14.49
C LYS A 33 -3.96 -18.00 14.06
N ASN A 34 -3.89 -18.56 12.84
CA ASN A 34 -2.79 -19.47 12.47
C ASN A 34 -1.83 -18.90 11.41
N ILE A 35 -2.23 -17.86 10.67
CA ILE A 35 -1.49 -17.32 9.52
C ILE A 35 -1.03 -15.88 9.79
N ILE A 36 -1.95 -14.95 10.08
CA ILE A 36 -1.61 -13.53 10.31
C ILE A 36 -0.51 -13.35 11.37
N PRO A 37 -0.54 -14.01 12.56
CA PRO A 37 0.47 -13.80 13.59
C PRO A 37 1.87 -14.31 13.24
N LYS A 38 2.02 -15.02 12.11
CA LYS A 38 3.31 -15.50 11.59
C LYS A 38 3.85 -14.63 10.46
N MET A 39 3.05 -13.72 9.91
CA MET A 39 3.51 -12.75 8.93
C MET A 39 4.38 -11.71 9.65
N HIS A 40 5.68 -11.78 9.46
CA HIS A 40 6.67 -10.85 10.02
C HIS A 40 7.91 -10.84 9.13
N PHE A 41 8.74 -9.80 9.29
CA PHE A 41 10.04 -9.71 8.65
C PHE A 41 11.08 -10.46 9.49
N ALA A 42 11.85 -11.37 8.89
CA ALA A 42 12.89 -12.09 9.61
C ALA A 42 14.19 -11.27 9.63
N PRO A 43 14.93 -11.18 10.76
CA PRO A 43 16.18 -10.43 10.83
C PRO A 43 17.27 -10.90 9.84
N GLU A 44 17.19 -12.14 9.37
CA GLU A 44 18.12 -12.72 8.39
C GLU A 44 17.92 -12.11 6.98
N GLU A 45 16.72 -11.61 6.67
CA GLU A 45 16.38 -10.97 5.39
C GLU A 45 16.99 -9.55 5.25
N PHE A 46 17.63 -9.03 6.31
CA PHE A 46 18.14 -7.66 6.40
C PHE A 46 19.20 -7.32 5.35
N ASN A 47 20.18 -8.21 5.11
CA ASN A 47 21.24 -7.96 4.13
C ASN A 47 20.68 -7.98 2.70
N GLU A 48 19.86 -8.98 2.37
CA GLU A 48 19.20 -9.10 1.07
C GLU A 48 18.22 -7.93 0.82
N ALA A 49 17.61 -7.38 1.88
CA ALA A 49 16.77 -6.19 1.78
C ALA A 49 17.57 -4.90 1.53
N ILE A 50 18.79 -4.76 2.05
CA ILE A 50 19.68 -3.63 1.68
C ILE A 50 19.99 -3.68 0.18
N GLU A 51 20.39 -4.85 -0.32
CA GLU A 51 20.78 -5.04 -1.72
C GLU A 51 19.59 -4.77 -2.65
N ARG A 52 18.44 -5.43 -2.40
CA ARG A 52 17.19 -5.18 -3.16
C ARG A 52 16.74 -3.71 -3.10
N LEU A 53 16.80 -3.06 -1.94
CA LEU A 53 16.42 -1.65 -1.80
C LEU A 53 17.37 -0.71 -2.57
N SER A 54 18.66 -1.04 -2.61
CA SER A 54 19.68 -0.30 -3.38
C SER A 54 19.48 -0.46 -4.90
N GLU A 55 19.19 -1.67 -5.37
CA GLU A 55 18.83 -1.94 -6.77
C GLU A 55 17.52 -1.26 -7.16
N PHE A 56 16.52 -1.28 -6.27
CA PHE A 56 15.24 -0.62 -6.45
C PHE A 56 15.37 0.90 -6.57
N LYS A 57 16.11 1.52 -5.64
CA LYS A 57 16.50 2.95 -5.69
C LYS A 57 17.19 3.28 -7.03
N SER A 58 18.20 2.50 -7.39
CA SER A 58 18.96 2.68 -8.64
C SER A 58 18.10 2.54 -9.89
N THR A 59 17.03 1.73 -9.83
CA THR A 59 16.07 1.55 -10.92
C THR A 59 15.10 2.73 -11.03
N ILE A 60 14.67 3.29 -9.91
CA ILE A 60 13.80 4.48 -9.85
C ILE A 60 14.56 5.73 -10.32
N GLU A 61 15.80 5.91 -9.89
CA GLU A 61 16.64 7.07 -10.27
C GLU A 61 16.92 7.09 -11.79
N LYS A 62 17.07 5.92 -12.44
CA LYS A 62 17.17 5.80 -13.91
C LYS A 62 15.93 6.33 -14.67
N HIS A 63 14.78 6.44 -14.00
CA HIS A 63 13.54 7.00 -14.56
C HIS A 63 13.35 8.49 -14.20
N ASN A 64 14.36 9.15 -13.64
CA ASN A 64 14.33 10.54 -13.14
C ASN A 64 13.27 10.79 -12.03
N ILE A 65 12.85 9.74 -11.33
CA ILE A 65 12.01 9.85 -10.15
C ILE A 65 12.92 10.00 -8.93
N ASN A 66 12.68 11.01 -8.11
CA ASN A 66 13.41 11.23 -6.87
C ASN A 66 12.45 11.09 -5.68
N PHE A 67 12.58 10.02 -4.91
CA PHE A 67 11.81 9.81 -3.69
C PHE A 67 12.60 10.23 -2.46
N SER A 68 11.90 10.80 -1.48
CA SER A 68 12.39 10.85 -0.11
C SER A 68 12.61 9.42 0.44
N ARG A 69 13.39 9.29 1.53
CA ARG A 69 13.57 8.01 2.22
C ARG A 69 12.22 7.39 2.63
N PRO A 70 11.26 8.12 3.24
CA PRO A 70 9.89 7.62 3.46
C PRO A 70 9.22 7.05 2.21
N ALA A 71 9.18 7.82 1.11
CA ALA A 71 8.53 7.39 -0.11
C ALA A 71 9.20 6.16 -0.74
N LEU A 72 10.53 6.08 -0.75
CA LEU A 72 11.25 4.90 -1.23
C LEU A 72 10.91 3.65 -0.39
N CYS A 73 10.97 3.75 0.94
CA CYS A 73 10.71 2.62 1.84
C CYS A 73 9.27 2.11 1.68
N SER A 74 8.31 3.02 1.62
CA SER A 74 6.90 2.69 1.38
C SER A 74 6.69 2.03 0.01
N LYS A 75 7.25 2.62 -1.06
CA LYS A 75 7.13 2.09 -2.42
C LYS A 75 7.79 0.71 -2.57
N PHE A 76 8.92 0.49 -1.91
CA PHE A 76 9.62 -0.80 -1.89
C PHE A 76 8.74 -1.89 -1.28
N ILE A 77 8.17 -1.64 -0.08
CA ILE A 77 7.25 -2.58 0.58
C ILE A 77 6.04 -2.89 -0.30
N TYR A 78 5.43 -1.86 -0.90
CA TYR A 78 4.32 -2.06 -1.83
C TYR A 78 4.71 -2.98 -2.99
N VAL A 79 5.86 -2.75 -3.63
CA VAL A 79 6.29 -3.54 -4.80
C VAL A 79 6.63 -4.98 -4.43
N GLU A 80 7.43 -5.21 -3.38
CA GLU A 80 7.82 -6.55 -2.93
C GLU A 80 6.60 -7.37 -2.49
N MET A 81 5.73 -6.79 -1.65
CA MET A 81 4.53 -7.47 -1.16
C MET A 81 3.49 -7.69 -2.26
N ASN A 82 3.31 -6.74 -3.18
CA ASN A 82 2.42 -6.93 -4.33
C ASN A 82 2.91 -8.07 -5.23
N GLY A 83 4.21 -8.15 -5.54
CA GLY A 83 4.77 -9.30 -6.28
C GLY A 83 4.48 -10.62 -5.57
N TYR A 84 4.90 -10.74 -4.31
CA TYR A 84 4.71 -11.95 -3.49
C TYR A 84 3.25 -12.40 -3.37
N PHE A 85 2.34 -11.50 -2.98
CA PHE A 85 0.93 -11.86 -2.81
C PHE A 85 0.21 -12.12 -4.14
N MET A 86 0.58 -11.44 -5.24
CA MET A 86 0.00 -11.71 -6.56
C MET A 86 0.32 -13.14 -7.05
N ASP A 87 1.54 -13.61 -6.85
CA ASP A 87 1.92 -14.98 -7.21
C ASP A 87 1.20 -16.01 -6.33
N LEU A 88 1.16 -15.79 -5.01
CA LEU A 88 0.39 -16.63 -4.08
C LEU A 88 -1.13 -16.66 -4.37
N ILE A 89 -1.71 -15.57 -4.92
CA ILE A 89 -3.12 -15.54 -5.35
C ILE A 89 -3.30 -16.40 -6.62
N LYS A 90 -2.36 -16.32 -7.58
CA LYS A 90 -2.38 -17.13 -8.80
C LYS A 90 -2.26 -18.63 -8.49
N GLU A 91 -1.37 -19.00 -7.56
CA GLU A 91 -1.26 -20.36 -7.03
C GLU A 91 -2.58 -20.83 -6.41
N ALA A 92 -3.16 -20.05 -5.49
CA ALA A 92 -4.43 -20.37 -4.85
C ALA A 92 -5.59 -20.52 -5.85
N LEU A 93 -5.61 -19.74 -6.93
CA LEU A 93 -6.58 -19.90 -8.02
C LEU A 93 -6.40 -21.22 -8.79
N ASN A 94 -5.16 -21.62 -9.08
CA ASN A 94 -4.85 -22.89 -9.74
C ASN A 94 -5.27 -24.09 -8.88
N ASP A 95 -4.97 -24.02 -7.58
CA ASP A 95 -5.32 -25.06 -6.58
C ASP A 95 -6.80 -25.03 -6.17
N LYS A 96 -7.56 -24.02 -6.60
CA LYS A 96 -8.97 -23.75 -6.24
C LYS A 96 -9.18 -23.44 -4.75
N ASP A 97 -8.14 -22.96 -4.07
CA ASP A 97 -8.17 -22.45 -2.69
C ASP A 97 -8.83 -21.06 -2.63
N MET A 98 -10.16 -21.04 -2.74
CA MET A 98 -10.95 -19.80 -2.71
C MET A 98 -10.81 -19.04 -1.38
N ALA A 99 -10.56 -19.76 -0.29
CA ALA A 99 -10.34 -19.19 1.03
C ALA A 99 -9.01 -18.42 1.07
N GLY A 100 -7.96 -19.03 0.53
CA GLY A 100 -6.68 -18.41 0.35
C GLY A 100 -6.67 -17.25 -0.63
N VAL A 101 -7.47 -17.27 -1.71
CA VAL A 101 -7.65 -16.11 -2.61
C VAL A 101 -8.29 -14.95 -1.84
N ARG A 102 -9.34 -15.20 -1.05
CA ARG A 102 -9.96 -14.17 -0.19
C ARG A 102 -8.97 -13.58 0.80
N PHE A 103 -8.25 -14.42 1.53
CA PHE A 103 -7.24 -13.98 2.49
C PHE A 103 -6.15 -13.13 1.84
N ARG A 104 -5.46 -13.66 0.83
CA ARG A 104 -4.29 -13.02 0.23
C ARG A 104 -4.62 -11.70 -0.47
N TYR A 105 -5.77 -11.61 -1.16
CA TYR A 105 -6.20 -10.37 -1.80
C TYR A 105 -6.54 -9.29 -0.76
N ASP A 106 -7.36 -9.61 0.26
CA ASP A 106 -7.77 -8.63 1.27
C ASP A 106 -6.58 -8.14 2.11
N PHE A 107 -5.64 -9.03 2.39
CA PHE A 107 -4.41 -8.70 3.10
C PHE A 107 -3.51 -7.76 2.27
N LEU A 108 -3.39 -8.00 0.96
CA LEU A 108 -2.67 -7.11 0.04
C LEU A 108 -3.33 -5.72 -0.08
N GLU A 109 -4.67 -5.63 -0.11
CA GLU A 109 -5.39 -4.34 -0.04
C GLU A 109 -5.02 -3.54 1.21
N GLY A 110 -4.83 -4.22 2.36
CA GLY A 110 -4.35 -3.60 3.59
C GLY A 110 -2.95 -3.01 3.46
N ILE A 111 -2.04 -3.75 2.84
CA ILE A 111 -0.64 -3.33 2.62
C ILE A 111 -0.58 -2.10 1.71
N GLU A 112 -1.32 -2.10 0.60
CA GLU A 112 -1.39 -0.93 -0.28
C GLU A 112 -1.91 0.30 0.45
N ARG A 113 -3.00 0.19 1.22
CA ARG A 113 -3.61 1.34 1.91
C ARG A 113 -2.64 2.01 2.88
N ALA A 114 -1.98 1.21 3.71
CA ALA A 114 -1.01 1.71 4.67
C ALA A 114 0.24 2.32 3.99
N THR A 115 0.69 1.78 2.85
CA THR A 115 1.86 2.33 2.14
C THR A 115 1.52 3.59 1.31
N ALA A 116 0.37 3.59 0.63
CA ALA A 116 -0.01 4.64 -0.33
C ALA A 116 -0.06 6.05 0.28
N ILE A 117 -0.50 6.19 1.54
CA ILE A 117 -0.57 7.50 2.23
C ILE A 117 0.78 8.22 2.32
N ILE A 118 1.89 7.49 2.50
CA ILE A 118 3.25 8.05 2.53
C ILE A 118 3.56 8.68 1.17
N LEU A 119 3.26 7.96 0.09
CA LEU A 119 3.45 8.44 -1.28
C LEU A 119 2.54 9.63 -1.59
N VAL A 120 1.29 9.63 -1.13
CA VAL A 120 0.38 10.77 -1.32
C VAL A 120 0.88 12.01 -0.56
N GLY A 121 1.37 11.85 0.67
CA GLY A 121 1.95 12.95 1.44
C GLY A 121 3.26 13.48 0.86
N ASP A 122 4.17 12.60 0.43
CA ASP A 122 5.46 12.98 -0.17
C ASP A 122 5.31 13.66 -1.54
N ASN A 123 4.34 13.21 -2.35
CA ASN A 123 3.97 13.86 -3.60
C ASN A 123 3.40 15.27 -3.38
N GLU A 124 2.65 15.50 -2.30
CA GLU A 124 2.15 16.84 -1.95
C GLU A 124 3.30 17.77 -1.49
N LEU A 125 4.31 17.23 -0.79
CA LEU A 125 5.53 17.99 -0.43
C LEU A 125 6.42 18.31 -1.65
N SER A 126 6.43 17.42 -2.63
CA SER A 126 7.23 17.53 -3.86
C SER A 126 6.50 18.25 -5.00
N GLU A 127 5.39 18.94 -4.72
CA GLU A 127 4.53 19.70 -5.63
C GLU A 127 3.90 18.92 -6.82
N VAL A 128 4.21 17.62 -6.99
CA VAL A 128 3.64 16.75 -8.03
C VAL A 128 2.25 16.19 -7.69
N GLY A 129 1.85 16.24 -6.42
CA GLY A 129 0.57 15.69 -5.93
C GLY A 129 -0.67 16.27 -6.63
N GLU A 130 -0.60 17.53 -7.07
CA GLU A 130 -1.66 18.18 -7.83
C GLU A 130 -1.82 17.57 -9.24
N SER A 131 -0.71 17.35 -9.94
CA SER A 131 -0.70 16.72 -11.27
C SER A 131 -1.22 15.28 -11.19
N ASN A 132 -0.77 14.52 -10.18
CA ASN A 132 -1.21 13.14 -9.95
C ASN A 132 -2.73 13.05 -9.68
N ARG A 133 -3.31 13.99 -8.91
CA ARG A 133 -4.77 14.06 -8.69
C ARG A 133 -5.54 14.35 -9.97
N LEU A 134 -5.08 15.30 -10.78
CA LEU A 134 -5.73 15.63 -12.06
C LEU A 134 -5.66 14.46 -13.05
N GLN A 135 -4.51 13.76 -13.12
CA GLN A 135 -4.35 12.57 -13.95
C GLN A 135 -5.24 11.40 -13.48
N SER A 136 -5.41 11.22 -12.16
CA SER A 136 -6.32 10.21 -11.63
C SER A 136 -7.77 10.48 -12.08
N LEU A 137 -8.20 11.74 -12.03
CA LEU A 137 -9.54 12.14 -12.48
C LEU A 137 -9.73 12.02 -14.00
N SER A 138 -8.72 12.35 -14.81
CA SER A 138 -8.79 12.18 -16.26
C SER A 138 -8.77 10.70 -16.69
N SER A 139 -8.07 9.83 -15.95
CA SER A 139 -8.16 8.38 -16.16
C SER A 139 -9.56 7.81 -15.90
N GLN A 140 -10.40 8.55 -15.17
CA GLN A 140 -11.82 8.28 -14.94
C GLN A 140 -12.74 9.06 -15.90
N GLU A 141 -12.27 9.58 -17.04
CA GLU A 141 -13.14 10.29 -18.00
C GLU A 141 -14.26 9.40 -18.57
N ASN A 142 -14.02 8.09 -18.71
CA ASN A 142 -15.02 7.10 -19.13
C ASN A 142 -15.92 6.58 -17.99
N SER A 143 -15.96 7.24 -16.83
CA SER A 143 -16.88 6.91 -15.73
C SER A 143 -18.11 7.81 -15.76
N ASP A 144 -19.28 7.20 -15.52
CA ASP A 144 -20.61 7.85 -15.46
C ASP A 144 -20.77 8.85 -14.29
N TYR A 145 -19.72 9.10 -13.50
CA TYR A 145 -19.76 10.06 -12.39
C TYR A 145 -20.05 11.49 -12.88
N ALA A 146 -20.98 12.15 -12.21
CA ALA A 146 -21.32 13.54 -12.45
C ALA A 146 -20.13 14.46 -12.11
N LEU A 147 -20.05 15.61 -12.78
CA LEU A 147 -18.97 16.59 -12.57
C LEU A 147 -18.86 17.04 -11.10
N SER A 148 -19.99 17.12 -10.39
CA SER A 148 -20.06 17.43 -8.96
C SER A 148 -19.39 16.36 -8.08
N GLU A 149 -19.48 15.09 -8.46
CA GLU A 149 -18.86 13.98 -7.74
C GLU A 149 -17.35 13.96 -7.96
N LYS A 150 -16.91 14.17 -9.21
CA LYS A 150 -15.49 14.34 -9.56
C LYS A 150 -14.86 15.54 -8.82
N ALA A 151 -15.59 16.65 -8.70
CA ALA A 151 -15.17 17.82 -7.91
C ALA A 151 -15.10 17.53 -6.39
N GLY A 152 -16.09 16.82 -5.84
CA GLY A 152 -16.09 16.39 -4.45
C GLY A 152 -14.90 15.48 -4.12
N ALA A 153 -14.66 14.47 -4.96
CA ALA A 153 -13.53 13.55 -4.83
C ALA A 153 -12.17 14.28 -4.90
N TYR A 154 -12.02 15.24 -5.81
CA TYR A 154 -10.84 16.10 -5.89
C TYR A 154 -10.59 16.88 -4.58
N ILE A 155 -11.60 17.58 -4.05
CA ILE A 155 -11.48 18.39 -2.82
C ILE A 155 -11.13 17.50 -1.62
N TRP A 156 -11.79 16.35 -1.50
CA TRP A 156 -11.53 15.36 -0.46
C TRP A 156 -10.10 14.81 -0.53
N SER A 157 -9.65 14.38 -1.72
CA SER A 157 -8.30 13.86 -1.96
C SER A 157 -7.22 14.91 -1.64
N LYS A 158 -7.42 16.16 -2.07
CA LYS A 158 -6.54 17.29 -1.75
C LYS A 158 -6.47 17.56 -0.24
N THR A 159 -7.55 17.32 0.49
CA THR A 159 -7.59 17.49 1.95
C THR A 159 -6.87 16.34 2.68
N ARG A 160 -7.12 15.06 2.36
CA ARG A 160 -6.35 13.90 2.91
C ARG A 160 -4.85 14.06 2.60
N ALA A 161 -4.46 14.44 1.37
CA ALA A 161 -3.06 14.65 0.99
C ALA A 161 -2.34 15.74 1.80
N ARG A 162 -2.98 16.89 2.03
CA ARG A 162 -2.45 17.95 2.89
C ARG A 162 -2.33 17.54 4.35
N ASN A 163 -3.23 16.71 4.85
CA ASN A 163 -3.11 16.17 6.20
C ASN A 163 -1.90 15.23 6.30
N TYR A 164 -1.69 14.37 5.30
CA TYR A 164 -0.53 13.47 5.26
C TYR A 164 0.79 14.22 5.18
N SER A 165 0.91 15.23 4.32
CA SER A 165 2.14 16.05 4.23
C SER A 165 2.39 16.84 5.51
N ASN A 166 1.36 17.37 6.16
CA ASN A 166 1.47 18.01 7.48
C ASN A 166 1.91 17.03 8.60
N ILE A 167 1.64 15.73 8.48
CA ILE A 167 2.16 14.72 9.40
C ILE A 167 3.63 14.43 9.08
N LEU A 168 4.00 14.25 7.81
CA LEU A 168 5.41 14.05 7.38
C LEU A 168 6.33 15.23 7.72
N ILE A 169 5.82 16.47 7.73
CA ILE A 169 6.59 17.65 8.19
C ILE A 169 6.91 17.54 9.70
N LYS A 170 5.99 17.00 10.50
CA LYS A 170 6.16 16.84 11.96
C LYS A 170 6.99 15.62 12.33
N ASP A 171 6.87 14.55 11.54
CA ASP A 171 7.66 13.33 11.65
C ASP A 171 8.21 12.94 10.26
N PRO A 172 9.42 13.40 9.90
CA PRO A 172 10.08 13.06 8.66
C PRO A 172 10.45 11.58 8.52
N SER A 173 10.31 10.76 9.57
CA SER A 173 10.44 9.30 9.45
C SER A 173 9.20 8.65 8.83
N GLY A 174 8.04 9.32 8.89
CA GLY A 174 6.76 8.79 8.44
C GLY A 174 6.13 7.73 9.35
N PHE A 175 6.71 7.43 10.52
CA PHE A 175 6.14 6.46 11.47
C PHE A 175 4.76 6.89 11.97
N LEU A 176 4.57 8.16 12.32
CA LEU A 176 3.26 8.70 12.71
C LEU A 176 2.24 8.62 11.57
N LEU A 177 2.68 8.75 10.31
CA LEU A 177 1.79 8.64 9.17
C LEU A 177 1.41 7.17 8.88
N MET A 178 2.35 6.22 9.01
CA MET A 178 2.02 4.78 8.94
C MET A 178 1.06 4.34 10.06
N ASP A 179 1.25 4.86 11.28
CA ASP A 179 0.35 4.59 12.40
C ASP A 179 -1.05 5.14 12.12
N PHE A 180 -1.15 6.40 11.67
CA PHE A 180 -2.41 7.01 11.20
C PHE A 180 -3.07 6.23 10.04
N GLY A 181 -2.29 5.66 9.12
CA GLY A 181 -2.78 4.85 8.01
C GLY A 181 -3.55 3.60 8.41
N ALA A 182 -3.08 2.92 9.45
CA ALA A 182 -3.76 1.76 10.01
C ALA A 182 -5.08 2.16 10.71
N GLU A 183 -5.09 3.30 11.42
CA GLU A 183 -6.28 3.87 12.05
C GLU A 183 -7.32 4.33 11.00
N GLU A 184 -6.88 4.98 9.93
CA GLU A 184 -7.74 5.45 8.85
C GLU A 184 -8.32 4.30 8.03
N THR A 185 -7.51 3.25 7.77
CA THR A 185 -8.01 1.99 7.18
C THR A 185 -9.10 1.36 8.06
N GLN A 186 -8.96 1.45 9.39
CA GLN A 186 -9.98 0.99 10.31
C GLN A 186 -11.26 1.84 10.22
N ALA A 187 -11.17 3.16 10.20
CA ALA A 187 -12.33 4.05 10.07
C ALA A 187 -13.07 3.85 8.73
N ASP A 188 -12.33 3.71 7.62
CA ASP A 188 -12.92 3.45 6.30
C ASP A 188 -13.64 2.07 6.28
N LEU A 189 -13.10 1.04 6.96
CA LEU A 189 -13.78 -0.27 7.14
C LEU A 189 -15.09 -0.15 7.92
N ASP A 190 -15.13 0.65 8.98
CA ASP A 190 -16.33 0.87 9.79
C ASP A 190 -17.44 1.63 9.04
N SER A 191 -17.08 2.40 8.01
CA SER A 191 -18.04 3.12 7.15
C SER A 191 -18.72 2.25 6.08
N GLY A 192 -18.28 1.00 5.88
CA GLY A 192 -18.78 0.12 4.84
C GLY A 192 -18.23 0.38 3.42
N LEU A 193 -17.28 1.31 3.27
CA LEU A 193 -16.65 1.68 1.99
C LEU A 193 -15.97 0.51 1.23
N TYR A 194 -15.74 -0.63 1.88
CA TYR A 194 -14.99 -1.76 1.34
C TYR A 194 -15.82 -3.01 0.98
N GLY A 195 -17.15 -2.92 1.01
CA GLY A 195 -18.02 -3.99 0.48
C GLY A 195 -17.73 -5.38 1.09
N PRO A 196 -17.38 -6.41 0.29
CA PRO A 196 -17.23 -7.79 0.76
C PRO A 196 -15.82 -8.16 1.29
N LEU A 197 -14.90 -7.19 1.46
CA LEU A 197 -13.56 -7.45 2.00
C LEU A 197 -13.62 -7.79 3.50
N CYS A 198 -12.77 -8.71 3.96
CA CYS A 198 -12.71 -9.10 5.37
C CYS A 198 -11.89 -8.09 6.17
N ARG A 199 -12.53 -7.41 7.13
CA ARG A 199 -11.94 -6.41 8.02
C ARG A 199 -10.60 -6.87 8.62
N GLU A 200 -10.57 -8.04 9.22
CA GLU A 200 -9.41 -8.58 9.93
C GLU A 200 -8.22 -8.87 9.01
N TYR A 201 -8.47 -9.22 7.74
CA TYR A 201 -7.42 -9.46 6.75
C TYR A 201 -6.81 -8.13 6.29
N VAL A 202 -7.66 -7.15 5.95
CA VAL A 202 -7.22 -5.78 5.56
C VAL A 202 -6.44 -5.11 6.69
N LEU A 203 -6.90 -5.22 7.94
CA LEU A 203 -6.19 -4.68 9.10
C LEU A 203 -4.86 -5.40 9.36
N GLY A 204 -4.82 -6.73 9.22
CA GLY A 204 -3.57 -7.48 9.33
C GLY A 204 -2.53 -7.05 8.30
N GLY A 205 -2.96 -6.80 7.06
CA GLY A 205 -2.10 -6.27 6.00
C GLY A 205 -1.58 -4.86 6.29
N ALA A 206 -2.44 -3.97 6.75
CA ALA A 206 -2.06 -2.61 7.13
C ALA A 206 -1.08 -2.58 8.31
N GLN A 207 -1.28 -3.45 9.29
CA GLN A 207 -0.37 -3.62 10.44
C GLN A 207 0.99 -4.18 10.01
N LEU A 208 1.01 -5.22 9.16
CA LEU A 208 2.26 -5.75 8.61
C LEU A 208 3.03 -4.68 7.83
N ALA A 209 2.35 -3.90 6.98
CA ALA A 209 2.99 -2.83 6.21
C ALA A 209 3.63 -1.75 7.09
N ARG A 210 2.96 -1.35 8.18
CA ARG A 210 3.49 -0.44 9.21
C ARG A 210 4.74 -1.00 9.89
N ASP A 211 4.72 -2.29 10.22
CA ASP A 211 5.82 -2.94 10.94
C ASP A 211 7.03 -3.19 10.01
N LEU A 212 6.78 -3.66 8.77
CA LEU A 212 7.75 -3.70 7.68
C LEU A 212 8.37 -2.32 7.43
N TYR A 213 7.56 -1.26 7.38
CA TYR A 213 8.05 0.10 7.13
C TYR A 213 9.02 0.55 8.22
N LYS A 214 8.75 0.24 9.50
CA LYS A 214 9.64 0.59 10.60
C LYS A 214 10.99 -0.10 10.49
N GLU A 215 11.07 -1.33 9.97
CA GLU A 215 12.34 -2.03 9.73
C GLU A 215 13.04 -1.57 8.45
N VAL A 216 12.34 -1.55 7.30
CA VAL A 216 12.88 -1.08 6.01
C VAL A 216 13.38 0.36 6.12
N TYR A 217 12.70 1.23 6.87
CA TYR A 217 13.18 2.60 7.09
C TYR A 217 14.53 2.63 7.80
N LYS A 218 14.74 1.82 8.84
CA LYS A 218 16.06 1.71 9.52
C LYS A 218 17.12 1.22 8.55
N ILE A 219 16.80 0.18 7.79
CA ILE A 219 17.65 -0.43 6.75
C ILE A 219 18.07 0.61 5.69
N ALA A 220 17.19 1.53 5.32
CA ALA A 220 17.45 2.56 4.30
C ALA A 220 18.43 3.67 4.73
N ALA A 221 18.86 3.74 6.00
CA ALA A 221 19.71 4.82 6.51
C ALA A 221 21.02 5.02 5.72
N PRO A 222 21.78 3.97 5.33
CA PRO A 222 23.03 4.15 4.58
C PRO A 222 22.81 4.63 3.13
N LEU A 223 21.61 4.40 2.57
CA LEU A 223 21.26 4.82 1.20
C LEU A 223 20.79 6.29 1.13
N TYR A 224 20.34 6.84 2.26
CA TYR A 224 19.95 8.24 2.44
C TYR A 224 20.58 8.78 3.74
N PRO A 225 21.90 8.99 3.77
CA PRO A 225 22.55 9.62 4.92
C PRO A 225 21.95 11.02 5.10
N GLU A 226 21.65 11.37 6.35
CA GLU A 226 21.18 12.70 6.68
C GLU A 226 22.18 13.75 6.19
N LYS A 227 21.68 14.81 5.54
CA LYS A 227 22.53 15.94 5.16
C LYS A 227 23.09 16.54 6.45
N GLN A 228 24.37 16.29 6.73
CA GLN A 228 25.08 16.94 7.82
C GLN A 228 24.92 18.44 7.66
N GLN A 229 24.23 19.06 8.62
CA GLN A 229 24.09 20.51 8.68
C GLN A 229 25.48 21.11 8.86
N LYS A 230 25.89 21.95 7.92
CA LYS A 230 27.11 22.75 7.96
C LYS A 230 26.74 24.19 8.34
#